data_AF-A0A7C7G6K5-F1
#
_entry.id   AF-A0A7C7G6K5-F1
#
_cell.length_a   1.000
_cell.length_b   1.000
_cell.length_c   1.000
_cell.angle_alpha   90.00
_cell.angle_beta   90.00
_cell.angle_gamma   90.00
#
_symmetry.space_group_name_H-M   'P 1'
#
loop_
_entity.id
_entity.type
_entity.pdbx_description
1 polymer ?
#
loop_
_entity_poly.entity_id
_entity_poly.type
_entity_poly.pdbx_seq_one_letter_code
_entity_poly.pdbx_strand_id
1 'polypeptide(L)' 'LSVYDIAGRLVFRSSIDRGCDLLTVDTESFKPGVFFVTLEDEEGTVTTKRLVIANR' A
#
# COMPACT_ATOMS: atom_id res chain seq x y z
N LEU A 1 3.87 -5.99 -0.32
CA LEU A 1 2.98 -4.81 -0.22
C LEU A 1 3.75 -3.56 -0.60
N SER A 2 3.24 -2.81 -1.57
CA SER A 2 3.78 -1.51 -1.99
C SER A 2 2.66 -0.47 -1.94
N VAL A 3 2.96 0.76 -1.53
CA VAL A 3 2.02 1.89 -1.61
C VAL A 3 2.65 3.00 -2.42
N TYR A 4 1.91 3.50 -3.40
CA TYR A 4 2.32 4.59 -4.27
C TYR A 4 1.44 5.81 -4.07
N ASP A 5 2.00 7.01 -4.17
CA ASP A 5 1.20 8.24 -4.25
C ASP A 5 0.59 8.42 -5.66
N ILE A 6 -0.21 9.48 -5.84
CA ILE A 6 -0.85 9.78 -7.13
C ILE A 6 0.13 10.09 -8.27
N ALA A 7 1.37 10.47 -7.95
CA ALA A 7 2.43 10.69 -8.93
C ALA A 7 3.19 9.39 -9.27
N GLY A 8 2.78 8.24 -8.70
CA GLY A 8 3.43 6.95 -8.91
C GLY A 8 4.70 6.76 -8.10
N ARG A 9 4.98 7.62 -7.11
CA ARG A 9 6.16 7.47 -6.24
C ARG A 9 5.88 6.46 -5.14
N LEU A 10 6.81 5.54 -4.93
CA LEU A 10 6.74 4.57 -3.84
C LEU A 10 6.90 5.29 -2.50
N VAL A 11 5.90 5.19 -1.62
CA VAL A 11 5.90 5.82 -0.29
C VAL A 11 6.01 4.80 0.84
N PHE A 12 5.66 3.54 0.59
CA PHE A 12 5.81 2.46 1.57
C PHE A 12 6.05 1.13 0.86
N ARG A 13 6.88 0.27 1.45
CA ARG A 13 7.10 -1.10 1.00
C ARG A 13 7.34 -2.01 2.20
N SER A 14 6.70 -3.17 2.17
CA SER A 14 6.95 -4.26 3.13
C SER A 14 6.83 -5.62 2.43
N SER A 15 7.68 -6.56 2.82
CA SER A 15 7.42 -7.98 2.60
C SER A 15 6.25 -8.42 3.48
N ILE A 16 5.53 -9.45 3.03
CA ILE A 16 4.50 -10.13 3.81
C ILE A 16 5.01 -11.55 4.02
N ASP A 17 5.10 -11.98 5.27
CA ASP A 17 5.57 -13.33 5.59
C ASP A 17 4.52 -14.37 5.15
N ARG A 18 4.99 -15.57 4.80
CA ARG A 18 4.10 -16.68 4.44
C ARG A 18 3.17 -17.02 5.61
N GLY A 19 1.88 -17.15 5.33
CA GLY A 19 0.85 -17.40 6.34
C GLY A 19 0.41 -16.16 7.13
N CYS A 20 0.82 -14.97 6.72
CA CYS A 20 0.31 -13.72 7.28
C CYS A 20 -1.07 -13.41 6.69
N ASP A 21 -2.11 -13.50 7.54
CA ASP A 21 -3.49 -13.20 7.15
C ASP A 21 -3.81 -11.69 7.25
N LEU A 22 -3.08 -10.95 8.09
CA LEU A 22 -3.32 -9.53 8.35
C LEU A 22 -2.01 -8.76 8.51
N LEU A 23 -1.85 -7.72 7.70
CA LEU A 23 -0.80 -6.71 7.85
C LEU A 23 -1.43 -5.34 8.07
N THR A 24 -0.97 -4.62 9.09
CA THR A 24 -1.39 -3.23 9.35
C THR A 24 -0.31 -2.27 8.89
N VAL A 25 -0.71 -1.19 8.21
CA VAL A 25 0.18 -0.10 7.80
C VAL A 25 -0.29 1.17 8.50
N ASP A 26 0.61 1.81 9.24
CA ASP A 26 0.37 3.13 9.79
C ASP A 26 0.52 4.20 8.69
N THR A 27 -0.53 4.99 8.51
CA THR A 27 -0.60 6.04 7.50
C THR A 27 -0.57 7.44 8.11
N GLU A 28 -0.25 7.60 9.39
CA GLU A 28 -0.25 8.91 10.06
C GLU A 28 0.75 9.88 9.42
N SER A 29 1.89 9.37 8.95
CA SER A 29 2.90 10.17 8.24
C SER A 29 2.51 10.52 6.79
N PHE A 30 1.43 9.94 6.25
CA PHE A 30 1.05 10.14 4.87
C PHE A 30 0.26 11.44 4.76
N LYS A 31 0.69 12.33 3.86
CA LYS A 31 -0.07 13.55 3.57
C LYS A 31 -1.45 13.17 3.01
N PRO A 32 -2.51 13.93 3.33
CA PRO A 32 -3.82 13.74 2.72
C PRO A 32 -3.74 13.68 1.20
N GLY A 33 -4.46 12.73 0.59
CA GLY A 33 -4.36 12.47 -0.84
C GLY A 33 -4.86 11.10 -1.27
N VAL A 34 -4.60 10.78 -2.54
CA VAL A 34 -4.92 9.50 -3.16
C VAL A 34 -3.65 8.66 -3.25
N PHE A 35 -3.77 7.41 -2.85
CA PHE A 35 -2.72 6.41 -2.87
C PHE A 35 -3.20 5.13 -3.56
N PHE A 36 -2.25 4.35 -4.05
CA PHE A 36 -2.48 3.05 -4.66
C PHE A 36 -1.73 2.00 -3.86
N VAL A 37 -2.49 1.07 -3.27
CA VAL A 37 -2.00 -0.05 -2.48
C VAL A 37 -1.92 -1.25 -3.38
N THR A 38 -0.71 -1.76 -3.59
CA THR A 38 -0.40 -2.85 -4.51
C THR A 38 0.16 -4.05 -3.75
N LEU A 39 -0.47 -5.20 -3.97
CA LEU A 39 -0.01 -6.51 -3.52
C LEU A 39 0.49 -7.28 -4.73
N GLU A 40 1.62 -7.93 -4.57
CA GLU A 40 2.22 -8.84 -5.55
C GLU A 40 2.54 -10.12 -4.79
N ASP A 41 2.07 -11.25 -5.29
CA ASP A 41 2.38 -12.56 -4.72
C ASP A 41 3.66 -13.16 -5.34
N GLU A 42 4.05 -14.35 -4.88
CA GLU A 42 5.26 -15.03 -5.34
C GLU A 42 5.21 -15.44 -6.82
N GLU A 43 4.01 -15.52 -7.41
CA GLU A 43 3.80 -15.85 -8.82
C GLU A 43 3.81 -14.59 -9.71
N GLY A 44 3.94 -13.40 -9.10
CA GLY A 44 3.91 -12.11 -9.78
C GLY A 44 2.50 -11.62 -10.09
N THR A 45 1.46 -12.22 -9.50
CA THR A 45 0.08 -11.73 -9.64
C THR A 45 -0.07 -10.45 -8.85
N VAL A 46 -0.50 -9.38 -9.53
CA VAL A 46 -0.63 -8.05 -8.93
C VAL A 46 -2.09 -7.67 -8.69
N THR A 47 -2.42 -7.29 -7.46
CA THR A 47 -3.71 -6.66 -7.11
C THR A 47 -3.48 -5.24 -6.59
N THR A 48 -4.20 -4.27 -7.17
CA THR A 48 -4.13 -2.87 -6.75
C THR A 48 -5.48 -2.34 -6.27
N LYS A 49 -5.48 -1.58 -5.17
CA LYS A 49 -6.64 -0.89 -4.61
C LYS A 49 -6.32 0.58 -4.36
N ARG A 50 -7.35 1.44 -4.47
CA ARG A 50 -7.23 2.88 -4.17
C ARG A 50 -7.49 3.14 -2.70
N LEU A 51 -6.56 3.83 -2.04
CA LEU A 51 -6.72 4.37 -0.70
C LEU A 51 -6.88 5.90 -0.79
N VAL A 52 -7.84 6.46 -0.07
CA VAL A 52 -8.03 7.92 0.02
C VAL A 52 -7.90 8.31 1.48
N ILE A 53 -6.92 9.17 1.77
CA ILE A 53 -6.73 9.78 3.07
C ILE A 53 -7.25 11.21 2.98
N ALA A 54 -8.40 11.46 3.60
CA ALA A 54 -8.97 12.81 3.71
C ALA A 54 -8.49 13.49 4.99
N ASN A 55 -8.50 14.83 5.01
CA ASN A 55 -8.21 15.61 6.22
C ASN A 55 -9.11 15.14 7.37
N ARG A 56 -8.51 14.90 8.55
CA ARG A 56 -9.24 14.74 9.80
C ARG A 56 -9.62 16.10 10.37
#